data_AF-A0A7Z0NCG5-F1
#
_entry.id   AF-A0A7Z0NCG5-F1
#
_cell.length_a   1.000
_cell.length_b   1.000
_cell.length_c   1.000
_cell.angle_alpha   90.00
_cell.angle_beta   90.00
_cell.angle_gamma   90.00
#
_symmetry.space_group_name_H-M   'P 1'
#
loop_
_entity.id
_entity.type
_entity.pdbx_description
1 polymer ?
#
loop_
_entity_poly.entity_id
_entity_poly.type
_entity_poly.pdbx_seq_one_letter_code
_entity_poly.pdbx_strand_id
1 'polypeptide(L)'
;MTTALYFPIVGCGAVSDSRAAGYDKRWLIVDEHGACVHQSHCEKLADIQLDLRLGYLVMRAPGMLRLDIPLDVIEDDDSVRCHAQVGEQRVDVVDEGDVAAAWVSNFLERPCRLVKVHPDAGRVLWPEL
;
A
#
# COMPACT_ATOMS: atom_id res chain seq x y z
N MET A 1 -24.27 -3.71 -14.74
CA MET A 1 -23.99 -3.69 -13.29
C MET A 1 -22.62 -3.06 -13.12
N THR A 2 -22.52 -1.90 -12.48
CA THR A 2 -21.23 -1.23 -12.28
C THR A 2 -20.51 -1.92 -11.14
N THR A 3 -19.47 -2.69 -11.45
CA THR A 3 -18.63 -3.31 -10.43
C THR A 3 -17.89 -2.20 -9.69
N ALA A 4 -18.02 -2.14 -8.37
CA ALA A 4 -17.26 -1.21 -7.55
C ALA A 4 -15.77 -1.60 -7.61
N LEU A 5 -14.91 -0.61 -7.82
CA LEU A 5 -13.46 -0.78 -7.84
C LEU A 5 -12.88 -0.14 -6.58
N TYR A 6 -12.05 -0.89 -5.89
CA TYR A 6 -11.36 -0.48 -4.67
C TYR A 6 -9.85 -0.49 -4.89
N PHE A 7 -9.12 0.39 -4.23
CA PHE A 7 -7.68 0.54 -4.37
C PHE A 7 -7.03 0.36 -3.00
N PRO A 8 -6.85 -0.89 -2.52
CA PRO A 8 -6.29 -1.11 -1.19
C PRO A 8 -4.93 -0.44 -1.00
N ILE A 9 -4.07 -0.55 -2.02
CA ILE A 9 -2.79 0.15 -2.09
C ILE A 9 -2.91 1.31 -3.07
N VAL A 10 -2.53 2.50 -2.62
CA VAL A 10 -2.52 3.71 -3.43
C VAL A 10 -1.56 3.57 -4.61
N GLY A 11 -2.02 3.93 -5.81
CA GLY A 11 -1.25 3.85 -7.06
C GLY A 11 -1.19 2.46 -7.72
N CYS A 12 -1.68 1.41 -7.05
CA CYS A 12 -1.72 0.04 -7.57
C CYS A 12 -3.04 -0.28 -8.31
N GLY A 13 -3.12 -1.48 -8.88
CA GLY A 13 -4.30 -1.97 -9.57
C GLY A 13 -5.56 -2.07 -8.69
N ALA A 14 -6.72 -1.82 -9.30
CA ALA A 14 -8.00 -1.91 -8.62
C ALA A 14 -8.43 -3.35 -8.34
N VAL A 15 -9.14 -3.53 -7.23
CA VAL A 15 -9.77 -4.77 -6.78
C VAL A 15 -11.28 -4.62 -6.88
N SER A 16 -11.92 -5.53 -7.60
CA SER A 16 -13.37 -5.57 -7.82
C SER A 16 -14.17 -6.20 -6.66
N ASP A 17 -13.47 -6.71 -5.66
CA ASP A 17 -14.04 -7.47 -4.56
C ASP A 17 -14.59 -6.55 -3.48
N SER A 18 -15.86 -6.71 -3.10
CA SER A 18 -16.51 -5.89 -2.08
C SER A 18 -15.86 -5.99 -0.70
N ARG A 19 -15.10 -7.06 -0.42
CA ARG A 19 -14.33 -7.19 0.83
C ARG A 19 -13.21 -6.16 0.92
N ALA A 20 -12.73 -5.64 -0.22
CA ALA A 20 -11.74 -4.57 -0.27
C ALA A 20 -12.29 -3.21 0.18
N ALA A 21 -13.62 -3.05 0.24
CA ALA A 21 -14.26 -1.77 0.58
C ALA A 21 -13.81 -1.20 1.92
N GLY A 22 -13.60 -2.06 2.94
CA GLY A 22 -13.12 -1.65 4.27
C GLY A 22 -11.62 -1.34 4.33
N TYR A 23 -10.91 -1.55 3.23
CA TYR A 23 -9.46 -1.42 3.15
C TYR A 23 -9.02 -0.50 2.00
N ASP A 24 -9.94 0.22 1.39
CA ASP A 24 -9.67 1.19 0.32
C ASP A 24 -8.68 2.26 0.81
N LYS A 25 -7.58 2.45 0.06
CA LYS A 25 -6.49 3.40 0.32
C LYS A 25 -5.89 3.28 1.72
N ARG A 26 -5.79 2.05 2.22
CA ARG A 26 -5.22 1.77 3.54
C ARG A 26 -3.71 1.57 3.51
N TRP A 27 -3.15 1.21 2.36
CA TRP A 27 -1.71 1.08 2.16
C TRP A 27 -1.21 2.05 1.10
N LEU A 28 0.06 2.39 1.19
CA LEU A 28 0.78 3.19 0.21
C LEU A 28 2.22 2.71 0.12
N ILE A 29 2.86 3.00 -0.99
CA ILE A 29 4.28 2.71 -1.20
C ILE A 29 5.02 4.03 -1.06
N VAL A 30 6.07 4.03 -0.24
CA VAL A 30 6.95 5.19 -0.05
C VAL A 30 8.35 4.88 -0.54
N ASP A 31 9.07 5.88 -1.02
CA ASP A 31 10.48 5.74 -1.37
C ASP A 31 11.40 5.85 -0.13
N GLU A 32 12.71 5.79 -0.33
CA GLU A 32 13.72 5.91 0.73
C GLU A 32 13.62 7.20 1.56
N HIS A 33 13.08 8.29 0.99
CA HIS A 33 12.85 9.56 1.68
C HIS A 33 11.50 9.61 2.41
N GLY A 34 10.70 8.54 2.34
CA GLY A 34 9.36 8.48 2.93
C GLY A 34 8.29 9.23 2.14
N ALA A 35 8.56 9.62 0.89
CA ALA A 35 7.54 10.25 0.05
C ALA A 35 6.71 9.20 -0.71
N CYS A 36 5.40 9.45 -0.82
CA CYS A 36 4.49 8.55 -1.51
C CYS A 36 4.86 8.41 -2.99
N VAL A 37 5.00 7.18 -3.46
CA VAL A 37 5.22 6.87 -4.87
C VAL A 37 3.88 6.84 -5.58
N HIS A 38 3.75 7.63 -6.64
CA HIS A 38 2.54 7.72 -7.46
C HIS A 38 2.71 7.00 -8.79
N GLN A 39 1.61 6.54 -9.38
CA GLN A 39 1.60 5.85 -10.67
C GLN A 39 2.18 6.73 -11.79
N SER A 40 1.98 8.04 -11.74
CA SER A 40 2.58 9.00 -12.69
C SER A 40 4.11 9.00 -12.70
N HIS A 41 4.75 8.59 -11.60
CA HIS A 41 6.21 8.48 -11.51
C HIS A 41 6.70 7.04 -11.76
N CYS A 42 5.82 6.04 -11.63
CA CYS A 42 6.15 4.62 -11.75
C CYS A 42 4.96 3.84 -12.33
N GLU A 43 4.91 3.73 -13.66
CA GLU A 43 3.85 2.97 -14.36
C GLU A 43 3.78 1.51 -13.91
N LYS A 44 4.92 0.93 -13.51
CA LYS A 44 4.99 -0.43 -12.95
C LYS A 44 4.04 -0.67 -11.77
N LEU A 45 3.68 0.37 -11.00
CA LEU A 45 2.71 0.22 -9.91
C LEU A 45 1.36 -0.33 -10.42
N ALA A 46 0.97 0.00 -11.65
CA ALA A 46 -0.25 -0.52 -12.27
C ALA A 46 -0.22 -2.04 -12.53
N ASP A 47 0.97 -2.61 -12.73
CA ASP A 47 1.18 -4.05 -12.92
C ASP A 47 1.05 -4.85 -11.62
N ILE A 48 1.02 -4.18 -10.47
CA ILE A 48 0.78 -4.83 -9.18
C ILE A 48 -0.69 -5.22 -9.08
N GLN A 49 -0.93 -6.52 -9.11
CA GLN A 49 -2.24 -7.13 -8.92
C GLN A 49 -2.50 -7.36 -7.44
N LEU A 50 -3.66 -6.91 -6.97
CA LEU A 50 -4.09 -7.03 -5.60
C LEU A 50 -5.31 -7.94 -5.50
N ASP A 51 -5.39 -8.72 -4.43
CA ASP A 51 -6.52 -9.61 -4.15
C ASP A 51 -6.67 -9.78 -2.63
N LEU A 52 -7.88 -9.98 -2.12
CA LEU A 52 -8.11 -10.19 -0.69
C LEU A 52 -8.56 -11.64 -0.45
N ARG A 53 -7.83 -12.37 0.39
CA ARG A 53 -8.10 -13.78 0.71
C ARG A 53 -7.87 -14.05 2.18
N LEU A 54 -8.86 -14.66 2.84
CA LEU A 54 -8.73 -15.24 4.18
C LEU A 54 -8.12 -14.28 5.24
N GLY A 55 -8.38 -12.98 5.15
CA GLY A 55 -7.80 -11.99 6.07
C GLY A 55 -6.43 -11.43 5.66
N TYR A 56 -5.98 -11.72 4.45
CA TYR A 56 -4.71 -11.23 3.90
C TYR A 56 -4.93 -10.43 2.61
N LEU A 57 -4.17 -9.35 2.45
CA LEU A 57 -3.92 -8.66 1.18
C LEU A 57 -2.85 -9.45 0.42
N VAL A 58 -3.25 -10.02 -0.69
CA VAL A 58 -2.38 -10.78 -1.58
C VAL A 58 -1.89 -9.85 -2.68
N MET A 59 -0.58 -9.68 -2.77
CA MET A 59 0.09 -8.91 -3.82
C MET A 59 0.77 -9.86 -4.81
N ARG A 60 0.63 -9.55 -6.10
CA ARG A 60 1.27 -10.27 -7.19
C ARG A 60 1.76 -9.28 -8.24
N ALA A 61 2.87 -9.59 -8.86
CA ALA A 61 3.42 -8.80 -9.95
C ALA A 61 4.20 -9.72 -10.90
N PRO A 62 4.37 -9.34 -12.17
CA PRO A 62 5.14 -10.14 -13.13
C PRO A 62 6.60 -10.29 -12.64
N GLY A 63 7.08 -11.54 -12.60
CA GLY A 63 8.44 -11.86 -12.13
C GLY A 63 8.61 -11.92 -10.61
N MET A 64 7.55 -11.67 -9.84
CA MET A 64 7.60 -11.66 -8.37
C MET A 64 6.83 -12.81 -7.75
N LEU A 65 7.32 -13.31 -6.62
CA LEU A 65 6.60 -14.30 -5.82
C LEU A 65 5.33 -13.67 -5.23
N ARG A 66 4.33 -14.49 -4.93
CA ARG A 66 3.14 -14.03 -4.19
C ARG A 66 3.59 -13.53 -2.81
N LEU A 67 3.13 -12.34 -2.43
CA LEU A 67 3.26 -11.81 -1.08
C LEU A 67 1.88 -11.75 -0.43
N ASP A 68 1.78 -12.16 0.84
CA ASP A 68 0.57 -12.03 1.65
C ASP A 68 0.85 -11.15 2.87
N ILE A 69 0.01 -10.13 3.02
CA ILE A 69 0.10 -9.13 4.07
C ILE A 69 -1.15 -9.25 4.95
N PRO A 70 -1.04 -9.50 6.25
CA PRO A 70 -2.20 -9.63 7.12
C PRO A 70 -2.94 -8.28 7.25
N LEU A 71 -4.27 -8.30 7.04
CA LEU A 71 -5.09 -7.08 7.01
C LEU A 71 -5.26 -6.42 8.39
N ASP A 72 -5.30 -7.23 9.46
CA ASP A 72 -5.73 -6.81 10.80
C ASP A 72 -4.61 -6.78 11.85
N VAL A 73 -3.36 -7.04 11.44
CA VAL A 73 -2.22 -6.87 12.34
C VAL A 73 -1.80 -5.42 12.31
N ILE A 74 -2.31 -4.63 13.26
CA ILE A 74 -1.68 -3.39 13.66
C ILE A 74 -0.74 -3.79 14.78
N GLU A 75 0.56 -3.66 14.56
CA GLU A 75 1.49 -3.72 15.68
C GLU A 75 1.16 -2.52 16.58
N ASP A 76 0.63 -2.81 17.77
CA ASP A 76 0.36 -1.83 18.85
C ASP A 76 1.67 -1.21 19.41
N ASP A 77 2.81 -1.54 18.78
CA ASP A 77 4.11 -1.05 19.16
C ASP A 77 4.39 0.28 18.45
N ASP A 78 4.46 1.36 19.23
CA ASP A 78 4.86 2.69 18.76
C ASP A 78 6.22 2.68 18.03
N SER A 79 7.05 1.65 18.22
CA SER A 79 8.39 1.54 17.59
C SER A 79 8.35 1.36 16.08
N VAL A 80 7.24 0.91 15.50
CA VAL A 80 7.09 0.71 14.03
C VAL A 80 6.30 1.82 13.35
N ARG A 81 5.86 2.84 14.12
CA ARG A 81 5.24 4.04 13.55
C ARG A 81 6.27 4.88 12.82
N CYS A 82 5.95 5.20 11.59
CA CYS A 82 6.72 6.04 10.70
C CYS A 82 5.81 7.14 10.14
N HIS A 83 6.43 8.10 9.45
CA HIS A 83 5.68 9.15 8.77
C HIS A 83 5.88 9.04 7.26
N ALA A 84 4.78 9.01 6.52
CA ALA A 84 4.80 9.14 5.07
C ALA A 84 4.42 10.56 4.67
N GLN A 85 5.09 11.08 3.64
CA GLN A 85 4.75 12.35 3.02
C GLN A 85 3.82 12.08 1.83
N VAL A 86 2.55 12.45 1.96
CA VAL A 86 1.52 12.34 0.92
C VAL A 86 1.20 13.76 0.43
N GLY A 87 1.83 14.17 -0.67
CA GLY A 87 1.80 15.57 -1.12
C GLY A 87 2.41 16.50 -0.06
N GLU A 88 1.63 17.46 0.42
CA GLU A 88 2.04 18.39 1.50
C GLU A 88 1.69 17.87 2.91
N GLN A 89 0.95 16.75 3.00
CA GLN A 89 0.51 16.19 4.27
C GLN A 89 1.48 15.13 4.80
N ARG A 90 1.84 15.24 6.07
CA ARG A 90 2.49 14.16 6.83
C ARG A 90 1.41 13.23 7.40
N VAL A 91 1.55 11.93 7.15
CA VAL A 91 0.59 10.90 7.56
C VAL A 91 1.30 9.88 8.43
N ASP A 92 0.70 9.52 9.56
CA ASP A 92 1.17 8.42 10.40
C ASP A 92 0.89 7.09 9.73
N VAL A 93 1.96 6.32 9.55
CA VAL A 93 1.94 5.02 8.87
C VAL A 93 2.72 3.99 9.68
N VAL A 94 2.50 2.73 9.38
CA VAL A 94 3.21 1.59 9.96
C VAL A 94 3.92 0.87 8.82
N ASP A 95 5.21 0.56 8.98
CA ASP A 95 5.96 -0.24 8.02
C ASP A 95 5.48 -1.70 8.07
N GLU A 96 5.14 -2.29 6.91
CA GLU A 96 4.67 -3.69 6.85
C GLU A 96 5.82 -4.72 6.90
N GLY A 97 7.05 -4.27 7.20
CA GLY A 97 8.23 -5.07 7.42
C GLY A 97 9.17 -5.17 6.21
N ASP A 98 10.39 -5.65 6.47
CA ASP A 98 11.45 -5.74 5.46
C ASP A 98 11.11 -6.71 4.31
N VAL A 99 10.24 -7.70 4.55
CA VAL A 99 9.78 -8.63 3.49
C VAL A 99 8.95 -7.87 2.45
N ALA A 100 8.01 -7.04 2.91
CA ALA A 100 7.20 -6.22 2.03
C ALA A 100 8.05 -5.17 1.31
N ALA A 101 8.97 -4.52 2.03
CA ALA A 101 9.93 -3.58 1.47
C ALA A 101 10.80 -4.20 0.37
N ALA A 102 11.38 -5.38 0.61
CA ALA A 102 12.19 -6.08 -0.39
C ALA A 102 11.37 -6.46 -1.63
N TRP A 103 10.12 -6.88 -1.43
CA TRP A 103 9.22 -7.20 -2.54
C TRP A 103 8.93 -5.99 -3.42
N VAL A 104 8.48 -4.87 -2.84
CA VAL A 104 8.18 -3.67 -3.63
C VAL A 104 9.46 -3.09 -4.25
N SER A 105 10.57 -3.13 -3.52
CA SER A 105 11.84 -2.59 -4.00
C SER A 105 12.39 -3.36 -5.20
N ASN A 106 12.34 -4.70 -5.14
CA ASN A 106 12.82 -5.53 -6.23
C ASN A 106 11.94 -5.40 -7.48
N PHE A 107 10.65 -5.14 -7.32
CA PHE A 107 9.72 -5.00 -8.44
C PHE A 107 9.83 -3.62 -9.11
N LEU A 108 9.91 -2.57 -8.29
CA LEU A 108 10.08 -1.19 -8.74
C LEU A 108 11.53 -0.87 -9.13
N GLU A 109 12.46 -1.79 -8.88
CA GLU A 109 13.92 -1.64 -9.10
C GLU A 109 14.51 -0.41 -8.39
N ARG A 110 13.91 -0.04 -7.24
CA ARG A 110 14.22 1.17 -6.48
C ARG A 110 13.98 0.92 -4.99
N PRO A 111 14.68 1.59 -4.06
CA PRO A 111 14.41 1.45 -2.64
C PRO A 111 13.02 2.01 -2.31
N CYS A 112 12.09 1.13 -1.98
CA CYS A 112 10.72 1.45 -1.63
C CYS A 112 10.24 0.58 -0.46
N ARG A 113 9.31 1.11 0.32
CA ARG A 113 8.69 0.41 1.46
C ARG A 113 7.18 0.43 1.32
N LEU A 114 6.54 -0.68 1.68
CA LEU A 114 5.10 -0.75 1.79
C LEU A 114 4.72 -0.34 3.21
N VAL A 115 3.87 0.66 3.33
CA VAL A 115 3.42 1.18 4.61
C VAL A 115 1.90 1.21 4.66
N LYS A 116 1.34 1.03 5.86
CA LYS A 116 -0.09 1.02 6.15
C LYS A 116 -0.46 2.28 6.91
N VAL A 117 -1.51 2.98 6.50
CA VAL A 117 -2.04 4.14 7.22
C VAL A 117 -2.51 3.70 8.60
N HIS A 118 -2.00 4.37 9.63
CA HIS A 118 -2.39 4.10 11.00
C HIS A 118 -3.83 4.58 11.23
N PRO A 119 -4.69 3.84 11.96
CA PRO A 119 -6.08 4.25 12.20
C PRO A 119 -6.19 5.60 12.93
N ASP A 120 -5.17 5.96 13.71
CA ASP A 120 -5.08 7.25 14.42
C ASP A 120 -4.58 8.40 13.53
N ALA A 121 -4.08 8.13 12.32
CA ALA A 121 -3.59 9.16 11.39
C ALA A 121 -4.69 10.13 10.92
N GLY A 122 -5.95 9.83 11.21
CA GLY A 122 -7.10 10.63 10.81
C GLY A 122 -7.37 10.57 9.31
N ARG A 123 -7.97 11.63 8.77
CA ARG A 123 -8.31 11.70 7.34
C ARG A 123 -7.05 12.00 6.52
N VAL A 124 -6.67 11.06 5.64
CA VAL A 124 -5.62 11.29 4.65
C VAL A 124 -6.17 12.01 3.43
N LEU A 125 -5.55 13.13 3.06
CA LEU A 125 -5.81 13.82 1.81
C LEU A 125 -4.94 13.20 0.72
N TRP A 126 -5.54 12.33 -0.07
CA TRP A 126 -4.88 11.76 -1.24
C TRP A 126 -4.88 12.81 -2.35
N PRO A 127 -3.71 13.31 -2.81
CA PRO A 127 -3.65 14.15 -3.99
C PRO A 127 -4.20 13.36 -5.19
N GLU A 128 -4.71 14.09 -6.19
CA GLU A 128 -5.37 13.50 -7.36
C GLU A 128 -4.52 12.36 -7.94
N LEU A 129 -5.07 11.14 -7.86
CA LEU A 129 -4.44 9.89 -8.30
C LEU A 129 -4.47 9.76 -9.82
#